data_AF-A0AAW2PMT6-F1
#
_entry.id   AF-A0AAW2PMT6-F1
#
_cell.length_a   1.000
_cell.length_b   1.000
_cell.length_c   1.000
_cell.angle_alpha   90.00
_cell.angle_beta   90.00
_cell.angle_gamma   90.00
#
_symmetry.space_group_name_H-M   'P 1'
#
loop_
_entity.id
_entity.type
_entity.pdbx_description
1 polymer ?
#
loop_
_entity_poly.entity_id
_entity_poly.type
_entity_poly.pdbx_seq_one_letter_code
_entity_poly.pdbx_strand_id
1 'polypeptide(L)'
;MSDISLEETAENYLENLIGRNLLRVDKRRYDGRVKTCRIHDMLRDFCKKEARIEKDNFLKEVKRDNEGVIEPSIDGIKKVCRLCIHSDVLKFLFARPASDHIRSFVSFSKKKITLEAQDTLTIALGFKLLRVL
;
A
#
# COMPACT_ATOMS: atom_id res chain seq x y z
N MET A 1 28.93 10.79 21.47
CA MET A 1 28.15 10.00 20.50
C MET A 1 27.09 10.94 19.97
N SER A 2 27.19 11.35 18.70
CA SER A 2 26.13 12.14 18.07
C SER A 2 24.88 11.28 17.97
N ASP A 3 23.73 11.79 18.42
CA ASP A 3 22.46 11.13 18.19
C ASP A 3 22.21 11.05 16.68
N ILE A 4 22.07 9.83 16.17
CA ILE A 4 21.72 9.57 14.78
C ILE A 4 20.27 10.02 14.59
N SER A 5 20.00 10.88 13.61
CA SER A 5 18.63 11.32 13.34
C SER A 5 17.75 10.19 12.82
N LEU A 6 16.42 10.37 12.84
CA LEU A 6 15.49 9.39 12.25
C LEU A 6 15.74 9.22 10.75
N GLU A 7 16.10 10.30 10.06
CA GLU A 7 16.43 10.30 8.65
C GLU A 7 17.71 9.51 8.36
N GLU A 8 18.77 9.72 9.16
CA GLU A 8 20.03 8.99 9.00
C GLU A 8 19.88 7.51 9.36
N THR A 9 19.05 7.21 10.38
CA THR A 9 18.64 5.84 10.71
C THR A 9 17.90 5.17 9.56
N ALA A 10 16.93 5.87 8.95
CA ALA A 10 16.18 5.36 7.80
C ALA A 10 17.07 5.13 6.57
N GLU A 11 18.02 6.04 6.31
CA GLU A 11 19.02 5.90 5.24
C GLU A 11 19.90 4.66 5.47
N ASN A 12 20.35 4.43 6.71
CA ASN A 12 21.11 3.22 7.06
C ASN A 12 20.31 1.94 6.83
N TYR A 13 19.01 1.91 7.17
CA TYR A 13 18.17 0.75 6.87
C TYR A 13 18.04 0.52 5.35
N LEU A 14 17.88 1.60 4.57
CA LEU A 14 17.79 1.50 3.11
C LEU A 14 19.07 0.93 2.50
N GLU A 15 20.24 1.43 2.91
CA GLU A 15 21.54 0.92 2.45
C GLU A 15 21.76 -0.54 2.86
N ASN A 16 21.31 -0.94 4.06
CA ASN A 16 21.35 -2.34 4.49
C ASN A 16 20.47 -3.26 3.61
N LEU A 17 19.28 -2.81 3.21
CA LEU A 17 18.43 -3.57 2.28
C LEU A 17 19.08 -3.71 0.90
N ILE A 18 19.75 -2.66 0.42
CA ILE A 18 20.50 -2.67 -0.83
C ILE A 18 21.70 -3.63 -0.74
N GLY A 19 22.50 -3.55 0.33
CA GLY A 19 23.66 -4.42 0.57
C GLY A 19 23.30 -5.91 0.68
N ARG A 20 22.05 -6.22 1.04
CA ARG A 20 21.49 -7.59 1.05
C ARG A 20 20.85 -7.99 -0.28
N ASN A 21 20.98 -7.18 -1.33
CA ASN A 21 20.35 -7.38 -2.63
C ASN A 21 18.81 -7.50 -2.58
N LEU A 22 18.18 -6.87 -1.57
CA LEU A 22 16.71 -6.85 -1.46
C LEU A 22 16.09 -5.70 -2.27
N LEU A 23 16.86 -4.63 -2.48
CA LEU A 23 16.50 -3.49 -3.29
C LEU A 23 17.59 -3.21 -4.32
N ARG A 24 17.17 -2.83 -5.52
CA ARG A 24 18.03 -2.37 -6.61
C ARG A 24 18.06 -0.84 -6.63
N VAL A 25 19.25 -0.25 -6.65
CA VAL A 25 19.39 1.20 -6.88
C VAL A 25 19.03 1.51 -8.33
N ASP A 26 18.16 2.50 -8.53
CA ASP A 26 17.73 2.97 -9.85
C ASP A 26 18.47 4.26 -10.23
N LYS A 27 18.60 5.21 -9.30
CA LYS A 27 19.37 6.45 -9.50
C LYS A 27 20.09 6.85 -8.22
N ARG A 28 21.27 7.43 -8.37
CA ARG A 28 22.00 8.15 -7.31
C ARG A 28 21.97 9.65 -7.56
N ARG A 29 22.12 10.42 -6.49
CA ARG A 29 22.32 11.88 -6.53
C ARG A 29 23.79 12.20 -6.81
N TYR A 30 24.13 13.47 -6.98
CA TYR A 30 25.50 13.92 -7.23
C TYR A 30 26.45 13.66 -6.05
N ASP A 31 25.91 13.58 -4.83
CA ASP A 31 26.62 13.27 -3.58
C ASP A 31 26.83 11.75 -3.39
N GLY A 32 26.43 10.93 -4.37
CA GLY A 32 26.51 9.48 -4.31
C GLY A 32 25.38 8.82 -3.53
N ARG A 33 24.52 9.54 -2.81
CA ARG A 33 23.40 8.95 -2.05
C ARG A 33 22.30 8.43 -2.96
N VAL A 34 21.53 7.47 -2.48
CA VAL A 34 20.42 6.88 -3.26
C VAL A 34 19.32 7.91 -3.48
N LYS A 35 18.98 8.15 -4.76
CA LYS A 35 17.88 9.02 -5.15
C LYS A 35 16.59 8.22 -5.31
N THR A 36 16.67 7.09 -6.01
CA THR A 36 15.56 6.17 -6.24
C THR A 36 16.06 4.73 -6.16
N CYS A 37 15.23 3.85 -5.61
CA CYS A 37 15.46 2.40 -5.61
C CYS A 37 14.19 1.67 -6.07
N ARG A 38 14.33 0.40 -6.41
CA ARG A 38 13.25 -0.50 -6.84
C ARG A 38 13.37 -1.81 -6.08
N ILE A 39 12.23 -2.43 -5.79
CA ILE A 39 12.19 -3.82 -5.32
C ILE A 39 12.31 -4.77 -6.51
N HIS A 40 12.96 -5.91 -6.33
CA HIS A 40 12.99 -6.96 -7.35
C HIS A 40 11.61 -7.61 -7.48
N ASP A 41 11.22 -8.01 -8.70
CA ASP A 41 9.88 -8.58 -8.95
C ASP A 41 9.63 -9.84 -8.11
N MET A 42 10.61 -10.74 -7.99
CA MET A 42 10.52 -11.94 -7.15
C MET A 42 10.29 -11.60 -5.66
N LEU A 43 11.01 -10.60 -5.13
CA LEU A 43 10.86 -10.16 -3.75
C LEU A 43 9.53 -9.44 -3.54
N ARG A 44 9.08 -8.68 -4.53
CA ARG A 44 7.77 -8.03 -4.49
C ARG A 44 6.65 -9.05 -4.41
N ASP A 45 6.72 -10.11 -5.21
CA ASP A 45 5.73 -11.19 -5.20
C ASP A 45 5.80 -12.01 -3.91
N PHE A 46 7.01 -12.26 -3.40
CA PHE A 46 7.22 -12.84 -2.08
C PHE A 46 6.57 -11.99 -0.97
N CYS A 47 6.87 -10.68 -0.90
CA CYS A 47 6.26 -9.77 0.08
C CYS A 47 4.74 -9.73 -0.03
N LYS A 48 4.18 -9.77 -1.26
CA LYS A 48 2.73 -9.84 -1.47
C LYS A 48 2.13 -11.13 -0.93
N LYS A 49 2.83 -12.26 -1.06
CA LYS A 49 2.40 -13.55 -0.52
C LYS A 49 2.41 -13.50 1.01
N GLU A 50 3.52 -13.09 1.60
CA GLU A 50 3.67 -13.00 3.06
C GLU A 50 2.65 -12.03 3.69
N ALA A 51 2.42 -10.87 3.08
CA ALA A 51 1.48 -9.88 3.61
C ALA A 51 0.02 -10.33 3.62
N ARG A 52 -0.32 -11.38 2.85
CA ARG A 52 -1.66 -12.00 2.79
C ARG A 52 -1.84 -13.15 3.77
N ILE A 53 -0.77 -13.64 4.41
CA ILE A 53 -0.87 -14.72 5.38
C ILE A 53 -1.76 -14.26 6.54
N GLU A 54 -2.75 -15.08 6.89
CA GLU A 54 -3.85 -14.67 7.78
C GLU A 54 -3.41 -14.20 9.17
N LYS A 55 -2.26 -14.69 9.65
CA LYS A 55 -1.70 -14.26 10.94
C LYS A 55 -1.38 -12.77 10.96
N ASP A 56 -0.90 -12.24 9.83
CA ASP A 56 -0.45 -10.85 9.74
C ASP A 56 -1.47 -9.95 9.06
N ASN A 57 -2.27 -10.49 8.11
CA ASN A 57 -3.34 -9.80 7.36
C ASN A 57 -3.01 -8.33 7.04
N PHE A 58 -1.74 -8.12 6.68
CA PHE A 58 -1.11 -6.82 6.75
C PHE A 58 -1.51 -5.95 5.57
N LEU A 59 -1.54 -6.53 4.37
CA LEU A 59 -1.86 -5.85 3.13
C LEU A 59 -2.68 -6.76 2.23
N LYS A 60 -3.77 -6.23 1.68
CA LYS A 60 -4.52 -6.91 0.63
C LYS A 60 -4.66 -6.05 -0.60
N GLU A 61 -4.40 -6.66 -1.74
CA GLU A 61 -4.48 -5.99 -3.05
C GLU A 61 -5.87 -6.22 -3.61
N VAL A 62 -6.58 -5.13 -3.85
CA VAL A 62 -7.89 -5.12 -4.49
C VAL A 62 -7.67 -5.05 -6.00
N LYS A 63 -7.97 -6.15 -6.68
CA LYS A 63 -7.86 -6.28 -8.13
C LYS A 63 -9.23 -6.56 -8.74
N ARG A 64 -9.29 -6.35 -10.05
CA ARG A 64 -10.40 -6.79 -10.88
C ARG A 64 -9.99 -8.11 -11.54
N ASP A 65 -10.85 -9.11 -11.47
CA ASP A 65 -10.73 -10.31 -12.31
C ASP A 65 -11.13 -10.02 -13.77
N ASN A 66 -11.14 -11.02 -14.64
CA ASN A 66 -11.48 -10.80 -16.05
C ASN A 66 -12.98 -10.51 -16.23
N GLU A 67 -13.78 -10.89 -15.24
CA GLU A 67 -15.24 -10.82 -15.17
C GLU A 67 -15.74 -9.48 -14.58
N GLY A 68 -14.82 -8.67 -14.06
CA GLY A 68 -15.13 -7.34 -13.53
C GLY A 68 -15.44 -7.30 -12.04
N VAL A 69 -15.36 -8.43 -11.34
CA VAL A 69 -15.58 -8.59 -9.90
C VAL A 69 -14.36 -8.08 -9.14
N ILE A 70 -14.63 -7.48 -7.98
CA ILE A 70 -13.61 -6.96 -7.08
C ILE A 70 -13.16 -8.08 -6.16
N GLU A 71 -11.90 -8.49 -6.28
CA GLU A 71 -11.26 -9.41 -5.35
C GLU A 71 -10.27 -8.67 -4.45
N PRO A 72 -10.21 -8.96 -3.14
CA PRO A 72 -11.07 -9.89 -2.40
C PRO A 72 -12.49 -9.35 -2.16
N SER A 73 -13.42 -10.27 -1.84
CA SER A 73 -14.76 -9.91 -1.35
C SER A 73 -14.68 -9.00 -0.12
N ILE A 74 -15.76 -8.25 0.15
CA ILE A 74 -15.87 -7.36 1.33
C ILE A 74 -15.59 -8.13 2.63
N ASP A 75 -16.03 -9.39 2.73
CA ASP A 75 -15.78 -10.24 3.90
C ASP A 75 -14.27 -10.54 4.06
N GLY A 76 -13.57 -10.73 2.95
CA GLY A 76 -12.12 -10.89 2.90
C GLY A 76 -11.31 -9.63 3.25
N ILE A 77 -11.97 -8.48 3.49
CA ILE A 77 -11.36 -7.21 3.88
C ILE A 77 -11.52 -6.94 5.38
N LYS A 78 -12.47 -7.60 6.07
CA LYS A 78 -12.79 -7.32 7.47
C LYS A 78 -11.59 -7.39 8.42
N LYS A 79 -10.66 -8.30 8.18
CA LYS A 79 -9.47 -8.51 9.04
C LYS A 79 -8.21 -7.79 8.55
N VAL A 80 -8.29 -7.03 7.46
CA VAL A 80 -7.12 -6.44 6.79
C VAL A 80 -6.78 -5.08 7.36
N CYS A 81 -5.50 -4.83 7.61
CA CYS A 81 -5.04 -3.54 8.11
C CYS A 81 -4.77 -2.51 7.03
N ARG A 82 -4.37 -2.93 5.82
CA ARG A 82 -4.00 -2.05 4.70
C ARG A 82 -4.58 -2.53 3.37
N LEU A 83 -5.19 -1.62 2.61
CA LEU A 83 -5.69 -1.92 1.26
C LEU A 83 -4.85 -1.25 0.17
N CYS A 84 -4.60 -1.97 -0.91
CA CYS A 84 -4.01 -1.40 -2.13
C CYS A 84 -4.95 -1.66 -3.31
N ILE A 85 -5.54 -0.62 -3.86
CA ILE A 85 -6.53 -0.71 -4.93
C ILE A 85 -5.84 -0.42 -6.27
N HIS A 86 -5.63 -1.45 -7.08
CA HIS A 86 -5.07 -1.34 -8.43
C HIS A 86 -6.17 -1.20 -9.49
N SER A 87 -7.18 -0.38 -9.19
CA SER A 87 -8.32 -0.12 -10.07
C SER A 87 -9.02 1.18 -9.68
N ASP A 88 -10.12 1.49 -10.38
CA ASP A 88 -10.96 2.64 -10.08
C ASP A 88 -11.57 2.53 -8.67
N VAL A 89 -11.13 3.41 -7.77
CA VAL A 89 -11.59 3.45 -6.37
C VAL A 89 -13.09 3.69 -6.26
N LEU A 90 -13.71 4.42 -7.19
CA LEU A 90 -15.14 4.71 -7.14
C LEU A 90 -15.96 3.42 -7.17
N LYS A 91 -15.55 2.45 -7.99
CA LYS A 91 -16.19 1.13 -8.07
C LYS A 91 -16.12 0.35 -6.77
N PHE A 92 -15.01 0.48 -6.06
CA PHE A 92 -14.87 -0.09 -4.73
C PHE A 92 -15.82 0.60 -3.73
N LEU A 93 -15.91 1.93 -3.78
CA LEU A 93 -16.80 2.70 -2.90
C LEU A 93 -18.30 2.51 -3.20
N PHE A 94 -18.67 2.25 -4.46
CA PHE A 94 -20.04 1.92 -4.85
C PHE A 94 -20.59 0.68 -4.10
N ALA A 95 -19.71 -0.28 -3.76
CA ALA A 95 -20.08 -1.44 -2.97
C ALA A 95 -20.29 -1.13 -1.46
N ARG A 96 -20.10 0.13 -1.05
CA ARG A 96 -20.16 0.62 0.34
C ARG A 96 -19.41 -0.28 1.33
N PRO A 97 -18.10 -0.49 1.10
CA PRO A 97 -17.29 -1.33 1.95
C PRO A 97 -17.15 -0.72 3.34
N ALA A 98 -17.14 -1.57 4.36
CA ALA A 98 -16.91 -1.16 5.73
C ALA A 98 -15.93 -2.12 6.43
N SER A 99 -14.99 -1.55 7.19
CA SER A 99 -14.07 -2.28 8.04
C SER A 99 -13.62 -1.41 9.19
N ASP A 100 -13.58 -2.01 10.37
CA ASP A 100 -13.03 -1.46 11.60
C ASP A 100 -11.53 -1.73 11.77
N HIS A 101 -10.89 -2.45 10.84
CA HIS A 101 -9.46 -2.80 10.91
C HIS A 101 -8.58 -2.01 9.94
N ILE A 102 -9.15 -1.44 8.88
CA ILE A 102 -8.38 -0.72 7.85
C ILE A 102 -7.85 0.60 8.42
N ARG A 103 -6.52 0.71 8.48
CA ARG A 103 -5.79 1.90 8.95
C ARG A 103 -5.18 2.72 7.83
N SER A 104 -4.99 2.12 6.65
CA SER A 104 -4.58 2.84 5.45
C SER A 104 -5.12 2.18 4.19
N PHE A 105 -5.37 2.98 3.16
CA PHE A 105 -5.53 2.47 1.81
C PHE A 105 -4.80 3.37 0.81
N VAL A 106 -4.35 2.77 -0.29
CA VAL A 106 -3.76 3.48 -1.42
C VAL A 106 -4.50 3.05 -2.69
N SER A 107 -4.76 3.99 -3.60
CA SER A 107 -5.41 3.70 -4.88
C SER A 107 -4.55 4.18 -6.05
N PHE A 108 -4.43 3.31 -7.06
CA PHE A 108 -3.78 3.59 -8.33
C PHE A 108 -4.78 3.39 -9.46
N SER A 109 -5.02 4.45 -10.23
CA SER A 109 -5.87 4.42 -11.42
C SER A 109 -5.12 4.95 -12.64
N LYS A 110 -5.39 4.36 -13.81
CA LYS A 110 -4.88 4.87 -15.09
C LYS A 110 -5.60 6.14 -15.53
N LYS A 111 -6.83 6.36 -15.06
CA LYS A 111 -7.66 7.52 -15.40
C LYS A 111 -7.71 8.47 -14.21
N LYS A 112 -7.82 9.76 -14.48
CA LYS A 112 -8.12 10.76 -13.44
C LYS A 112 -9.45 10.40 -12.79
N ILE A 113 -9.45 10.35 -11.47
CA ILE A 113 -10.65 10.12 -10.66
C ILE A 113 -10.94 11.42 -9.90
N THR A 114 -12.20 11.81 -9.89
CA THR A 114 -12.70 12.88 -9.03
C THR A 114 -13.53 12.22 -7.95
N LEU A 115 -13.18 12.44 -6.68
CA LEU A 115 -13.98 11.99 -5.54
C LEU A 115 -14.99 13.09 -5.21
N GLU A 116 -16.26 12.73 -5.14
CA GLU A 116 -17.30 13.64 -4.69
C GLU A 116 -17.43 13.62 -3.16
N ALA A 117 -18.25 14.52 -2.63
CA ALA A 117 -18.53 14.59 -1.19
C ALA A 117 -19.11 13.26 -0.66
N GLN A 118 -19.94 12.57 -1.46
CA GLN A 118 -20.52 11.28 -1.09
C GLN A 118 -19.48 10.16 -1.01
N ASP A 119 -18.51 10.14 -1.91
CA ASP A 119 -17.40 9.16 -1.89
C ASP A 119 -16.54 9.36 -0.64
N THR A 120 -16.21 10.62 -0.35
CA THR A 120 -15.44 11.00 0.84
C THR A 120 -16.18 10.60 2.12
N LEU A 121 -17.50 10.82 2.16
CA LEU A 121 -18.34 10.41 3.28
C LEU A 121 -18.41 8.88 3.41
N THR A 122 -18.48 8.15 2.29
CA THR A 122 -18.44 6.68 2.28
C THR A 122 -17.14 6.15 2.88
N ILE A 123 -16.00 6.76 2.54
CA ILE A 123 -14.69 6.42 3.12
C ILE A 123 -14.69 6.71 4.63
N ALA A 124 -15.10 7.92 5.02
CA ALA A 124 -15.06 8.35 6.42
C ALA A 124 -15.96 7.51 7.33
N LEU A 125 -17.14 7.11 6.84
CA LEU A 125 -18.09 6.28 7.60
C LEU A 125 -17.71 4.79 7.58
N GLY A 126 -17.21 4.30 6.44
CA GLY A 126 -16.87 2.88 6.25
C GLY A 126 -15.60 2.46 6.98
N PHE A 127 -14.64 3.36 7.18
CA PHE A 127 -13.30 3.03 7.69
C PHE A 127 -12.88 3.92 8.86
N LYS A 128 -13.33 3.55 10.07
CA LYS A 128 -13.16 4.36 11.29
C LYS A 128 -11.71 4.61 11.72
N LEU A 129 -10.77 3.75 11.31
CA LEU A 129 -9.36 3.86 11.68
C LEU A 129 -8.49 4.61 10.65
N LEU A 130 -9.05 5.02 9.50
CA LEU A 130 -8.32 5.82 8.53
C LEU A 130 -8.04 7.21 9.09
N ARG A 131 -6.79 7.64 8.95
CA ARG A 131 -6.36 9.01 9.27
C ARG A 131 -5.72 9.62 8.03
N VAL A 132 -5.99 10.89 7.79
CA VAL A 132 -5.28 11.68 6.78
C VAL A 132 -3.93 12.05 7.40
N LEU A 133 -2.84 11.60 6.77
CA LEU A 133 -1.46 11.94 7.14
C LEU A 133 -0.98 13.14 6.33
#